data_AF-A0A1G9L799-F1
#
_entry.id   AF-A0A1G9L799-F1
#
_cell.length_a   1.000
_cell.length_b   1.000
_cell.length_c   1.000
_cell.angle_alpha   90.00
_cell.angle_beta   90.00
_cell.angle_gamma   90.00
#
_symmetry.space_group_name_H-M   'P 1'
#
loop_
_entity.id
_entity.type
_entity.pdbx_description
1 polymer ?
#
loop_
_entity_poly.entity_id
_entity_poly.type
_entity_poly.pdbx_seq_one_letter_code
_entity_poly.pdbx_strand_id
1 'polypeptide(L)'
;MRVEPVIVLVGPTASGKSSLAVDLALELGRRGRPAEIVNADSMLVYRGMDIGTAKPTPTERRGVRHHLVDIMDVTESASVAEFQAMARAAIADIRARGAVPIVVGGSALYTRAVVDVFEFPGADADVRARWEAELERVGAHALHRRLQEMAPASAAKIEAGNGRRIVRALEIAELTGGHEPDLPEWSYALDDVRQYGLSLDRHVLDRRIDERVDAMWRQGLVDEVRGLLAQGLREGRTAVRAIGYRQVVAMLDGECTEEEAKEATKRATRRFFRKQLGWYRRDSRIQWLAAGDPSNVERIAGDVDSGEERRSGMGRTRFHKGHGTRNDFILVSDPEGLKPLTPEFVRRIADRRGGIGADGVIRAVRSGAVGDWDGDPNIWFMDYHNADGSVAEMCGNGLRVFARYLLQQQLVDTLEFDVATRAGVKHVEAHNHTISAQIGRAMVAGDSVRVDAGGRAWDATPVDVGNPHAVAFVASEELPALDLQHAPVWEPAERFPEGVNLEFAVVEGPDRLAMRVYERGVGETQSCGTGVVAVAAAYRAQHPGEGPVAVRVPGGDLRVDFRPEGAVLTGPAEIVGDGQFWY
;
A
#
# COMPACT_ATOMS: atom_id res chain seq x y z
N MET A 1 -27.66 -2.02 23.76
CA MET A 1 -27.18 -3.37 23.43
C MET A 1 -26.02 -3.21 22.48
N ARG A 2 -24.95 -3.96 22.70
CA ARG A 2 -23.77 -3.95 21.83
C ARG A 2 -24.16 -4.56 20.48
N VAL A 3 -23.82 -3.89 19.37
CA VAL A 3 -24.08 -4.44 18.03
C VAL A 3 -23.03 -5.52 17.75
N GLU A 4 -23.45 -6.69 17.27
CA GLU A 4 -22.53 -7.77 16.91
C GLU A 4 -21.65 -7.37 15.71
N PRO A 5 -20.32 -7.64 15.73
CA PRO A 5 -19.43 -7.29 14.64
C PRO A 5 -19.80 -8.00 13.34
N VAL A 6 -19.52 -7.38 12.19
CA VAL A 6 -19.59 -8.05 10.88
C VAL A 6 -18.20 -8.58 10.55
N ILE A 7 -18.08 -9.90 10.50
CA ILE A 7 -16.83 -10.54 10.10
C ILE A 7 -16.83 -10.72 8.59
N VAL A 8 -15.77 -10.29 7.93
CA VAL A 8 -15.65 -10.38 6.47
C VAL A 8 -14.43 -11.20 6.13
N LEU A 9 -14.63 -12.37 5.51
CA LEU A 9 -13.56 -13.27 5.09
C LEU A 9 -13.38 -13.22 3.58
N VAL A 10 -12.21 -12.77 3.15
CA VAL A 10 -11.83 -12.63 1.74
C VAL A 10 -10.55 -13.38 1.42
N GLY A 11 -10.24 -13.49 0.13
CA GLY A 11 -9.05 -14.19 -0.36
C GLY A 11 -9.34 -15.00 -1.62
N PRO A 12 -8.32 -15.59 -2.24
CA PRO A 12 -8.48 -16.32 -3.50
C PRO A 12 -9.22 -17.64 -3.26
N THR A 13 -9.93 -18.18 -4.26
CA THR A 13 -10.52 -19.53 -4.13
C THR A 13 -9.44 -20.56 -3.89
N ALA A 14 -9.82 -21.65 -3.22
CA ALA A 14 -8.93 -22.69 -2.71
C ALA A 14 -7.97 -22.26 -1.57
N SER A 15 -8.13 -21.05 -1.01
CA SER A 15 -7.43 -20.66 0.22
C SER A 15 -8.05 -21.23 1.52
N GLY A 16 -9.23 -21.86 1.43
CA GLY A 16 -9.92 -22.46 2.58
C GLY A 16 -10.94 -21.55 3.29
N LYS A 17 -11.32 -20.41 2.69
CA LYS A 17 -12.26 -19.43 3.29
C LYS A 17 -13.56 -20.06 3.81
N SER A 18 -14.20 -20.91 3.01
CA SER A 18 -15.49 -21.51 3.38
C SER A 18 -15.35 -22.43 4.59
N SER A 19 -14.28 -23.24 4.66
CA SER A 19 -14.00 -24.07 5.84
C SER A 19 -13.78 -23.19 7.07
N LEU A 20 -12.91 -22.19 6.96
CA LEU A 20 -12.60 -21.25 8.04
C LEU A 20 -13.87 -20.55 8.55
N ALA A 21 -14.76 -20.14 7.66
CA ALA A 21 -16.02 -19.49 8.02
C ALA A 21 -16.93 -20.40 8.84
N VAL A 22 -17.05 -21.67 8.44
CA VAL A 22 -17.86 -22.66 9.17
C VAL A 22 -17.19 -23.00 10.50
N ASP A 23 -15.87 -23.20 10.54
CA ASP A 23 -15.11 -23.45 11.77
C ASP A 23 -15.27 -22.30 12.77
N LEU A 24 -15.17 -21.06 12.29
CA LEU A 24 -15.39 -19.85 13.08
C LEU A 24 -16.82 -19.77 13.60
N ALA A 25 -17.83 -20.04 12.77
CA ALA A 25 -19.23 -19.97 13.19
C ALA A 25 -19.54 -20.98 14.31
N LEU A 26 -19.02 -22.20 14.19
CA LEU A 26 -19.17 -23.24 15.22
C LEU A 26 -18.44 -22.86 16.51
N GLU A 27 -17.24 -22.28 16.40
CA GLU A 27 -16.47 -21.86 17.58
C GLU A 27 -17.14 -20.70 18.31
N LEU A 28 -17.61 -19.67 17.61
CA LEU A 28 -18.41 -18.60 18.20
C LEU A 28 -19.67 -19.15 18.88
N GLY A 29 -20.35 -20.10 18.25
CA GLY A 29 -21.50 -20.79 18.83
C GLY A 29 -21.17 -21.49 20.15
N ARG A 30 -20.02 -22.17 20.25
CA ARG A 30 -19.54 -22.78 21.51
C ARG A 30 -19.24 -21.74 22.59
N ARG A 31 -18.83 -20.53 22.20
CA ARG A 31 -18.61 -19.39 23.10
C ARG A 31 -19.89 -18.64 23.48
N GLY A 32 -21.06 -19.14 23.09
CA GLY A 32 -22.35 -18.53 23.41
C GLY A 32 -22.75 -17.40 22.46
N ARG A 33 -22.08 -17.25 21.31
CA ARG A 33 -22.40 -16.26 20.28
C ARG A 33 -22.79 -16.95 18.98
N PRO A 34 -24.08 -17.15 18.70
CA PRO A 34 -24.53 -17.74 17.45
C PRO A 34 -23.97 -16.95 16.26
N ALA A 35 -23.62 -17.65 15.19
CA ALA A 35 -23.06 -17.02 14.00
C ALA A 35 -23.63 -17.66 12.73
N GLU A 36 -23.83 -16.84 11.70
CA GLU A 36 -24.43 -17.25 10.43
C GLU A 36 -23.62 -16.68 9.26
N ILE A 37 -23.57 -17.42 8.15
CA ILE A 37 -22.75 -17.06 6.99
C ILE A 37 -23.60 -16.33 5.94
N VAL A 38 -23.12 -15.20 5.44
CA VAL A 38 -23.70 -14.47 4.32
C VAL A 38 -22.79 -14.62 3.10
N ASN A 39 -23.30 -15.24 2.03
CA ASN A 39 -22.55 -15.36 0.78
C ASN A 39 -22.26 -13.97 0.19
N ALA A 40 -21.05 -13.78 -0.35
CA ALA A 40 -20.64 -12.63 -1.16
C ALA A 40 -19.96 -13.07 -2.48
N ASP A 41 -20.41 -14.19 -3.04
CA ASP A 41 -20.02 -14.70 -4.36
C ASP A 41 -21.20 -14.67 -5.34
N SER A 42 -20.95 -14.15 -6.55
CA SER A 42 -21.98 -13.94 -7.57
C SER A 42 -22.49 -15.23 -8.23
N MET A 43 -21.83 -16.37 -8.03
CA MET A 43 -22.21 -17.65 -8.65
C MET A 43 -22.92 -18.61 -7.68
N LEU A 44 -22.69 -18.48 -6.37
CA LEU A 44 -23.33 -19.32 -5.35
C LEU A 44 -24.84 -19.08 -5.20
N VAL A 45 -25.36 -17.99 -5.78
CA VAL A 45 -26.79 -17.65 -5.78
C VAL A 45 -27.62 -18.61 -6.63
N TYR A 46 -27.02 -19.29 -7.61
CA TYR A 46 -27.75 -20.09 -8.60
C TYR A 46 -28.01 -21.52 -8.14
N ARG A 47 -29.27 -21.97 -8.24
CA ARG A 47 -29.69 -23.34 -7.96
C ARG A 47 -29.08 -24.32 -8.94
N GLY A 48 -28.64 -25.47 -8.43
CA GLY A 48 -28.04 -26.55 -9.22
C GLY A 48 -26.64 -26.27 -9.78
N MET A 49 -26.10 -25.06 -9.61
CA MET A 49 -24.70 -24.73 -9.90
C MET A 49 -23.83 -25.01 -8.66
N ASP A 50 -23.53 -26.28 -8.39
CA ASP A 50 -22.93 -26.71 -7.12
C ASP A 50 -21.44 -27.03 -7.27
N ILE A 51 -21.10 -27.95 -8.17
CA ILE A 51 -19.73 -28.46 -8.39
C ILE A 51 -18.85 -27.37 -8.99
N GLY A 52 -19.29 -26.75 -10.09
CA GLY A 52 -18.46 -25.76 -10.82
C GLY A 52 -18.21 -24.48 -10.04
N THR A 53 -19.10 -24.13 -9.11
CA THR A 53 -18.93 -22.99 -8.19
C THR A 53 -18.22 -23.38 -6.89
N ALA A 54 -18.06 -24.69 -6.66
CA ALA A 54 -17.83 -25.34 -5.37
C ALA A 54 -18.56 -24.67 -4.20
N LYS A 55 -19.87 -24.69 -4.35
CA LYS A 55 -20.80 -24.41 -3.28
C LYS A 55 -20.57 -25.42 -2.14
N PRO A 56 -20.43 -24.97 -0.88
CA PRO A 56 -20.32 -25.90 0.24
C PRO A 56 -21.52 -26.84 0.28
N THR A 57 -21.25 -28.14 0.32
CA THR A 57 -22.27 -29.20 0.45
C THR A 57 -22.94 -29.13 1.82
N PRO A 58 -24.15 -29.71 2.01
CA PRO A 58 -24.80 -29.76 3.31
C PRO A 58 -23.90 -30.32 4.43
N THR A 59 -23.07 -31.32 4.11
CA THR A 59 -22.10 -31.90 5.04
C THR A 59 -21.00 -30.90 5.42
N GLU A 60 -20.43 -30.19 4.46
CA GLU A 60 -19.38 -29.17 4.73
C GLU A 60 -19.92 -27.96 5.50
N ARG A 61 -21.20 -27.60 5.29
CA ARG A 61 -21.87 -26.54 6.04
C ARG A 61 -22.03 -26.89 7.53
N ARG A 62 -22.03 -28.18 7.91
CA ARG A 62 -22.13 -28.66 9.30
C ARG A 62 -23.27 -28.02 10.11
N GLY A 63 -24.41 -27.79 9.45
CA GLY A 63 -25.59 -27.16 10.06
C GLY A 63 -25.52 -25.63 10.21
N VAL A 64 -24.41 -24.98 9.86
CA VAL A 64 -24.31 -23.51 9.86
C VAL A 64 -25.16 -22.94 8.74
N ARG A 65 -26.06 -22.00 9.07
CA ARG A 65 -26.94 -21.35 8.10
C ARG A 65 -26.14 -20.49 7.13
N HIS A 66 -26.41 -20.65 5.83
CA HIS A 66 -25.84 -19.85 4.76
C HIS A 66 -26.95 -19.06 4.07
N HIS A 67 -26.82 -17.74 4.02
CA HIS A 67 -27.73 -16.83 3.35
C HIS A 67 -27.25 -16.54 1.93
N LEU A 68 -28.19 -16.21 1.03
CA LEU A 68 -27.94 -15.87 -0.37
C LEU A 68 -27.21 -16.98 -1.17
N VAL A 69 -27.56 -18.22 -0.87
CA VAL A 69 -27.16 -19.41 -1.62
C VAL A 69 -28.44 -20.07 -2.13
N ASP A 70 -28.46 -20.52 -3.39
CA ASP A 70 -29.64 -21.16 -4.00
C ASP A 70 -30.91 -20.29 -4.01
N ILE A 71 -30.73 -18.99 -4.27
CA ILE A 71 -31.82 -17.99 -4.28
C ILE A 71 -32.33 -17.65 -5.69
N MET A 72 -31.59 -18.01 -6.75
CA MET A 72 -31.92 -17.69 -8.15
C MET A 72 -31.85 -18.93 -9.05
N ASP A 73 -32.67 -18.97 -10.09
CA ASP A 73 -32.61 -19.94 -11.18
C ASP A 73 -31.58 -19.51 -12.24
N VAL A 74 -31.05 -20.45 -13.01
CA VAL A 74 -29.96 -20.18 -13.97
C VAL A 74 -30.35 -19.23 -15.11
N THR A 75 -31.64 -19.05 -15.36
CA THR A 75 -32.20 -18.10 -16.34
C THR A 75 -32.24 -16.67 -15.80
N GLU A 76 -32.20 -16.48 -14.48
CA GLU A 76 -32.28 -15.17 -13.85
C GLU A 76 -30.94 -14.40 -13.92
N SER A 77 -31.03 -13.07 -14.01
CA SER A 77 -29.86 -12.20 -14.10
C SER A 77 -29.54 -11.58 -12.74
N ALA A 78 -28.41 -11.97 -12.14
CA ALA A 78 -27.95 -11.38 -10.89
C ALA A 78 -27.45 -9.93 -11.07
N SER A 79 -28.01 -9.01 -10.29
CA SER A 79 -27.56 -7.62 -10.14
C SER A 79 -26.76 -7.45 -8.84
N VAL A 80 -25.64 -6.74 -8.91
CA VAL A 80 -24.85 -6.41 -7.70
C VAL A 80 -25.61 -5.47 -6.74
N ALA A 81 -26.49 -4.62 -7.27
CA ALA A 81 -27.29 -3.70 -6.45
C ALA A 81 -28.38 -4.46 -5.66
N GLU A 82 -29.08 -5.39 -6.31
CA GLU A 82 -30.05 -6.26 -5.65
C GLU A 82 -29.35 -7.16 -4.62
N PHE A 83 -28.19 -7.71 -5.00
CA PHE A 83 -27.37 -8.51 -4.10
C PHE A 83 -26.95 -7.72 -2.85
N GLN A 84 -26.49 -6.48 -3.03
CA GLN A 84 -26.12 -5.59 -1.92
C GLN A 84 -27.30 -5.39 -0.96
N ALA A 85 -28.49 -5.09 -1.49
CA ALA A 85 -29.69 -4.89 -0.68
C ALA A 85 -30.05 -6.16 0.11
N MET A 86 -30.08 -7.33 -0.55
CA MET A 86 -30.38 -8.61 0.09
C MET A 86 -29.34 -8.98 1.16
N ALA A 87 -28.05 -8.76 0.89
CA ALA A 87 -26.98 -9.08 1.83
C ALA A 87 -27.02 -8.19 3.07
N ARG A 88 -27.26 -6.88 2.89
CA ARG A 88 -27.41 -5.95 4.01
C ARG A 88 -28.64 -6.26 4.85
N ALA A 89 -29.76 -6.65 4.23
CA ALA A 89 -30.95 -7.10 4.93
C ALA A 89 -30.68 -8.37 5.76
N ALA A 90 -29.98 -9.35 5.18
CA ALA A 90 -29.58 -10.56 5.92
C ALA A 90 -28.65 -10.24 7.10
N ILE A 91 -27.65 -9.36 6.90
CA ILE A 91 -26.76 -8.90 7.97
C ILE A 91 -27.55 -8.24 9.10
N ALA A 92 -28.50 -7.37 8.77
CA ALA A 92 -29.35 -6.70 9.75
C ALA A 92 -30.24 -7.68 10.53
N ASP A 93 -30.84 -8.67 9.85
CA ASP A 93 -31.64 -9.73 10.51
C ASP A 93 -30.79 -10.57 11.48
N ILE A 94 -29.60 -11.00 11.05
CA ILE A 94 -28.69 -11.79 11.89
C ILE A 94 -28.33 -11.00 13.16
N ARG A 95 -27.98 -9.72 13.01
CA ARG A 95 -27.69 -8.82 14.13
C ARG A 95 -28.89 -8.61 15.05
N ALA A 96 -30.09 -8.43 14.49
CA ALA A 96 -31.30 -8.24 15.28
C ALA A 96 -31.62 -9.46 16.17
N ARG A 97 -31.19 -10.66 15.75
CA ARG A 97 -31.28 -11.90 16.53
C ARG A 97 -30.10 -12.11 17.49
N GLY A 98 -29.19 -11.14 17.62
CA GLY A 98 -28.01 -11.23 18.49
C GLY A 98 -26.94 -12.20 18.00
N ALA A 99 -26.93 -12.51 16.70
CA ALA A 99 -25.95 -13.39 16.09
C ALA A 99 -24.88 -12.60 15.31
N VAL A 100 -23.71 -13.21 15.12
CA VAL A 100 -22.58 -12.64 14.37
C VAL A 100 -22.72 -12.97 12.88
N PRO A 101 -22.89 -11.97 11.99
CA PRO A 101 -22.85 -12.19 10.55
C PRO A 101 -21.41 -12.37 10.05
N ILE A 102 -21.16 -13.47 9.34
CA ILE A 102 -19.88 -13.79 8.69
C ILE A 102 -20.07 -13.70 7.17
N VAL A 103 -19.65 -12.60 6.57
CA VAL A 103 -19.65 -12.38 5.12
C VAL A 103 -18.47 -13.13 4.50
N VAL A 104 -18.74 -14.09 3.60
CA VAL A 104 -17.70 -14.89 2.94
C VAL A 104 -17.69 -14.59 1.45
N GLY A 105 -16.62 -13.94 1.01
CA GLY A 105 -16.52 -13.40 -0.35
C GLY A 105 -15.52 -14.14 -1.23
N GLY A 106 -15.99 -14.59 -2.39
CA GLY A 106 -15.14 -14.85 -3.55
C GLY A 106 -15.00 -13.56 -4.39
N SER A 107 -16.10 -12.87 -4.67
CA SER A 107 -16.15 -11.77 -5.64
C SER A 107 -15.87 -10.39 -5.04
N ALA A 108 -14.69 -9.82 -5.31
CA ALA A 108 -14.25 -8.57 -4.68
C ALA A 108 -15.24 -7.39 -4.82
N LEU A 109 -15.87 -7.23 -5.99
CA LEU A 109 -16.89 -6.19 -6.19
C LEU A 109 -18.13 -6.42 -5.31
N TYR A 110 -18.58 -7.66 -5.16
CA TYR A 110 -19.76 -7.99 -4.37
C TYR A 110 -19.47 -7.79 -2.88
N THR A 111 -18.34 -8.30 -2.39
CA THR A 111 -17.90 -8.04 -1.01
C THR A 111 -17.85 -6.54 -0.74
N ARG A 112 -17.24 -5.76 -1.64
CA ARG A 112 -17.13 -4.30 -1.51
C ARG A 112 -18.49 -3.63 -1.50
N ALA A 113 -19.38 -3.99 -2.42
CA ALA A 113 -20.73 -3.48 -2.47
C ALA A 113 -21.49 -3.70 -1.15
N VAL A 114 -21.35 -4.90 -0.55
CA VAL A 114 -21.99 -5.22 0.72
C VAL A 114 -21.46 -4.34 1.85
N VAL A 115 -20.13 -4.26 2.00
CA VAL A 115 -19.48 -3.68 3.19
C VAL A 115 -19.26 -2.18 3.12
N ASP A 116 -19.08 -1.60 1.93
CA ASP A 116 -18.72 -0.19 1.75
C ASP A 116 -19.89 0.68 1.30
N VAL A 117 -19.78 1.99 1.54
CA VAL A 117 -20.65 2.98 0.90
C VAL A 117 -20.42 2.86 -0.60
N PHE A 118 -21.38 2.24 -1.28
CA PHE A 118 -21.26 1.88 -2.68
C PHE A 118 -22.61 2.09 -3.34
N GLU A 119 -22.73 3.16 -4.10
CA GLU A 119 -23.95 3.51 -4.81
C GLU A 119 -23.86 3.00 -6.25
N PHE A 120 -24.90 2.30 -6.67
CA PHE A 120 -25.04 1.90 -8.06
C PHE A 120 -25.98 2.90 -8.73
N PRO A 121 -25.58 3.54 -9.83
CA PRO A 121 -26.53 4.28 -10.64
C PRO A 121 -27.61 3.29 -11.10
N GLY A 122 -28.86 3.75 -11.08
CA GLY A 122 -30.03 2.97 -11.44
C GLY A 122 -29.83 2.18 -12.74
N ALA A 123 -30.51 1.05 -12.85
CA ALA A 123 -30.67 0.33 -14.10
C ALA A 123 -32.09 0.58 -14.61
N ASP A 124 -32.22 0.95 -15.88
CA ASP A 124 -33.52 1.11 -16.53
C ASP A 124 -33.55 0.17 -17.74
N ALA A 125 -34.45 -0.81 -17.67
CA ALA A 125 -34.54 -1.87 -18.67
C ALA A 125 -34.93 -1.32 -20.05
N ASP A 126 -35.76 -0.28 -20.10
CA ASP A 126 -36.23 0.32 -21.35
C ASP A 126 -35.14 1.20 -21.97
N VAL A 127 -34.41 1.97 -21.15
CA VAL A 127 -33.21 2.70 -21.59
C VAL A 127 -32.17 1.73 -22.14
N ARG A 128 -31.88 0.64 -21.40
CA ARG A 128 -30.90 -0.36 -21.84
C ARG A 128 -31.34 -1.04 -23.13
N ALA A 129 -32.60 -1.45 -23.24
CA ALA A 129 -33.13 -2.11 -24.44
C ALA A 129 -33.02 -1.20 -25.67
N ARG A 130 -33.26 0.10 -25.54
CA ARG A 130 -33.07 1.07 -26.62
C ARG A 130 -31.61 1.13 -27.07
N TRP A 131 -30.66 1.18 -26.14
CA TRP A 131 -29.23 1.18 -26.46
C TRP A 131 -28.72 -0.16 -27.00
N GLU A 132 -29.26 -1.29 -26.53
CA GLU A 132 -28.96 -2.63 -27.08
C GLU A 132 -29.45 -2.75 -28.54
N ALA A 133 -30.68 -2.30 -28.83
CA ALA A 133 -31.23 -2.29 -30.18
C ALA A 133 -30.43 -1.36 -31.12
N GLU A 134 -30.00 -0.21 -30.59
CA GLU A 134 -29.17 0.71 -31.35
C GLU A 134 -27.77 0.15 -31.61
N LEU A 135 -27.16 -0.52 -30.62
CA LEU A 135 -25.89 -1.24 -30.80
C LEU A 135 -25.96 -2.24 -31.94
N GLU A 136 -27.06 -3.00 -32.03
CA GLU A 136 -27.29 -3.98 -33.10
C GLU A 136 -27.43 -3.29 -34.46
N ARG A 137 -28.08 -2.12 -34.50
CA ARG A 137 -28.33 -1.37 -35.74
C ARG A 137 -27.07 -0.67 -36.29
N VAL A 138 -26.27 -0.03 -35.44
CA VAL A 138 -25.14 0.83 -35.90
C VAL A 138 -23.76 0.26 -35.61
N GLY A 139 -23.67 -0.78 -34.78
CA GLY A 139 -22.42 -1.40 -34.36
C GLY A 139 -21.67 -0.61 -33.28
N ALA A 140 -20.75 -1.31 -32.60
CA ALA A 140 -20.05 -0.80 -31.41
C ALA A 140 -19.25 0.49 -31.64
N HIS A 141 -18.52 0.59 -32.76
CA HIS A 141 -17.70 1.77 -33.06
C HIS A 141 -18.52 3.04 -33.29
N ALA A 142 -19.68 2.93 -33.96
CA ALA A 142 -20.57 4.07 -34.16
C ALA A 142 -21.21 4.49 -32.85
N LEU A 143 -21.59 3.52 -32.02
CA LEU A 143 -22.16 3.77 -30.71
C LEU A 143 -21.13 4.38 -29.73
N HIS A 144 -19.86 4.01 -29.85
CA HIS A 144 -18.76 4.61 -29.08
C HIS A 144 -18.58 6.09 -29.38
N ARG A 145 -18.76 6.53 -30.64
CA ARG A 145 -18.73 7.97 -30.98
C ARG A 145 -19.84 8.75 -30.29
N ARG A 146 -21.04 8.17 -30.16
CA ARG A 146 -22.12 8.80 -29.38
C ARG A 146 -21.78 8.86 -27.90
N LEU A 147 -21.12 7.84 -27.36
CA LEU A 147 -20.62 7.88 -26.00
C LEU A 147 -19.56 8.98 -25.82
N GLN A 148 -18.72 9.25 -26.82
CA GLN A 148 -17.76 10.37 -26.76
C GLN A 148 -18.46 11.73 -26.68
N GLU A 149 -19.60 11.90 -27.36
CA GLU A 149 -20.39 13.12 -27.31
C GLU A 149 -21.12 13.29 -25.96
N MET A 150 -21.68 12.21 -25.41
CA MET A 150 -22.48 12.27 -24.18
C MET A 150 -21.65 12.19 -22.89
N ALA A 151 -20.59 11.39 -22.88
CA ALA A 151 -19.77 11.10 -21.71
C ALA A 151 -18.29 10.87 -22.10
N PRO A 152 -17.55 11.92 -22.49
CA PRO A 152 -16.20 11.81 -23.05
C PRO A 152 -15.20 11.11 -22.12
N ALA A 153 -15.31 11.34 -20.80
CA ALA A 153 -14.45 10.69 -19.80
C ALA A 153 -14.62 9.16 -19.77
N SER A 154 -15.86 8.66 -19.88
CA SER A 154 -16.16 7.23 -19.95
C SER A 154 -15.71 6.63 -21.28
N ALA A 155 -15.91 7.35 -22.39
CA ALA A 155 -15.48 6.90 -23.71
C ALA A 155 -13.96 6.70 -23.79
N ALA A 156 -13.16 7.54 -23.12
CA ALA A 156 -11.70 7.42 -23.08
C ALA A 156 -11.20 6.12 -22.40
N LYS A 157 -12.00 5.55 -21.48
CA LYS A 157 -11.64 4.35 -20.70
C LYS A 157 -12.21 3.05 -21.30
N ILE A 158 -13.15 3.15 -22.25
CA ILE A 158 -13.87 2.02 -22.82
C ILE A 158 -13.37 1.78 -24.25
N GLU A 159 -12.86 0.58 -24.52
CA GLU A 159 -12.50 0.14 -25.87
C GLU A 159 -13.71 0.23 -26.81
N ALA A 160 -13.51 0.82 -28.00
CA ALA A 160 -14.58 1.07 -28.97
C ALA A 160 -15.28 -0.21 -29.48
N GLY A 161 -14.65 -1.38 -29.35
CA GLY A 161 -15.26 -2.67 -29.69
C GLY A 161 -16.13 -3.27 -28.58
N ASN A 162 -16.13 -2.71 -27.37
CA ASN A 162 -16.79 -3.30 -26.21
C ASN A 162 -18.26 -2.83 -26.09
N GLY A 163 -19.11 -3.31 -27.00
CA GLY A 163 -20.53 -2.92 -27.09
C GLY A 163 -21.27 -2.96 -25.75
N ARG A 164 -21.03 -3.98 -24.91
CA ARG A 164 -21.66 -4.08 -23.58
C ARG A 164 -21.28 -2.93 -22.65
N ARG A 165 -20.00 -2.56 -22.62
CA ARG A 165 -19.54 -1.44 -21.78
C ARG A 165 -20.04 -0.11 -22.33
N ILE A 166 -20.13 0.03 -23.65
CA ILE A 166 -20.66 1.22 -24.31
C ILE A 166 -22.14 1.40 -23.97
N VAL A 167 -22.97 0.36 -24.13
CA VAL A 167 -24.40 0.39 -23.76
C VAL A 167 -24.60 0.77 -22.29
N ARG A 168 -23.83 0.17 -21.36
CA ARG A 168 -23.94 0.52 -19.94
C ARG A 168 -23.51 1.96 -19.66
N ALA A 169 -22.46 2.46 -20.31
CA ALA A 169 -22.00 3.82 -20.12
C ALA A 169 -23.00 4.85 -20.68
N LEU A 170 -23.65 4.55 -21.80
CA LEU A 170 -24.74 5.36 -22.37
C LEU A 170 -26.01 5.32 -21.50
N GLU A 171 -26.38 4.14 -21.00
CA GLU A 171 -27.48 4.00 -20.04
C GLU A 171 -27.23 4.85 -18.79
N ILE A 172 -26.02 4.77 -18.22
CA ILE A 172 -25.65 5.61 -17.06
C ILE A 172 -25.70 7.09 -17.45
N ALA A 173 -25.07 7.48 -18.56
CA ALA A 173 -25.02 8.87 -18.98
C ALA A 173 -26.42 9.48 -19.20
N GLU A 174 -27.36 8.71 -19.75
CA GLU A 174 -28.75 9.12 -19.93
C GLU A 174 -29.49 9.25 -18.58
N LEU A 175 -29.26 8.33 -17.65
CA LEU A 175 -29.91 8.33 -16.33
C LEU A 175 -29.32 9.36 -15.36
N THR A 176 -28.02 9.67 -15.45
CA THR A 176 -27.30 10.53 -14.51
C THR A 176 -26.90 11.88 -15.08
N GLY A 177 -27.19 12.15 -16.36
CA GLY A 177 -26.75 13.37 -17.04
C GLY A 177 -25.24 13.42 -17.30
N GLY A 178 -24.59 12.26 -17.47
CA GLY A 178 -23.16 12.15 -17.79
C GLY A 178 -22.22 12.11 -16.58
N HIS A 179 -22.74 12.03 -15.35
CA HIS A 179 -21.91 11.88 -14.15
C HIS A 179 -21.32 10.46 -14.07
N GLU A 180 -19.99 10.39 -13.94
CA GLU A 180 -19.24 9.14 -13.82
C GLU A 180 -19.28 8.67 -12.35
N PRO A 181 -19.67 7.43 -12.04
CA PRO A 181 -19.45 6.88 -10.71
C PRO A 181 -17.96 6.59 -10.55
N ASP A 182 -17.26 7.41 -9.77
CA ASP A 182 -15.96 7.05 -9.24
C ASP A 182 -16.08 5.78 -8.37
N LEU A 183 -15.02 4.97 -8.31
CA LEU A 183 -14.97 3.94 -7.28
C LEU A 183 -14.92 4.66 -5.93
N PRO A 184 -15.95 4.49 -5.06
CA PRO A 184 -16.09 5.28 -3.85
C PRO A 184 -14.91 5.07 -2.91
N GLU A 185 -14.67 5.99 -1.98
CA GLU A 185 -13.64 5.78 -0.96
C GLU A 185 -13.87 4.47 -0.18
N TRP A 186 -12.80 3.92 0.42
CA TRP A 186 -12.86 2.70 1.24
C TRP A 186 -13.50 2.99 2.59
N SER A 187 -14.80 3.32 2.58
CA SER A 187 -15.59 3.67 3.76
C SER A 187 -16.66 2.62 4.00
N TYR A 188 -16.69 2.04 5.20
CA TYR A 188 -17.68 1.04 5.55
C TYR A 188 -19.08 1.67 5.65
N ALA A 189 -20.07 1.03 5.03
CA ALA A 189 -21.49 1.35 5.22
C ALA A 189 -22.11 0.61 6.42
N LEU A 190 -21.37 -0.33 7.01
CA LEU A 190 -21.79 -1.16 8.13
C LEU A 190 -20.93 -0.83 9.36
N ASP A 191 -21.54 -0.82 10.54
CA ASP A 191 -20.81 -0.64 11.81
C ASP A 191 -19.96 -1.87 12.16
N ASP A 192 -18.87 -1.68 12.91
CA ASP A 192 -17.96 -2.73 13.45
C ASP A 192 -17.64 -3.86 12.44
N VAL A 193 -17.13 -3.48 11.27
CA VAL A 193 -16.65 -4.43 10.25
C VAL A 193 -15.21 -4.84 10.55
N ARG A 194 -14.98 -6.16 10.59
CA ARG A 194 -13.66 -6.75 10.79
C ARG A 194 -13.33 -7.66 9.64
N GLN A 195 -12.38 -7.23 8.83
CA GLN A 195 -12.08 -7.87 7.55
C GLN A 195 -10.74 -8.60 7.59
N TYR A 196 -10.77 -9.87 7.20
CA TYR A 196 -9.61 -10.75 7.17
C TYR A 196 -9.41 -11.34 5.78
N GLY A 197 -8.17 -11.34 5.31
CA GLY A 197 -7.77 -11.89 4.02
C GLY A 197 -6.89 -13.11 4.20
N LEU A 198 -7.18 -14.20 3.48
CA LEU A 198 -6.30 -15.37 3.49
C LEU A 198 -5.19 -15.22 2.43
N SER A 199 -3.95 -15.12 2.89
CA SER A 199 -2.75 -15.11 2.05
C SER A 199 -2.20 -16.52 1.86
N LEU A 200 -1.89 -16.88 0.62
CA LEU A 200 -1.30 -18.15 0.24
C LEU A 200 -0.14 -17.87 -0.71
N ASP A 201 0.93 -18.65 -0.63
CA ASP A 201 2.01 -18.60 -1.61
C ASP A 201 1.46 -18.84 -3.03
N ARG A 202 2.06 -18.17 -4.01
CA ARG A 202 1.58 -18.16 -5.39
C ARG A 202 1.66 -19.55 -6.03
N HIS A 203 2.73 -20.29 -5.79
CA HIS A 203 2.89 -21.64 -6.36
C HIS A 203 1.90 -22.62 -5.73
N VAL A 204 1.67 -22.49 -4.42
CA VAL A 204 0.65 -23.28 -3.72
C VAL A 204 -0.75 -22.96 -4.24
N LEU A 205 -1.05 -21.69 -4.51
CA LEU A 205 -2.33 -21.26 -5.06
C LEU A 205 -2.59 -21.84 -6.45
N ASP A 206 -1.63 -21.70 -7.37
CA ASP A 206 -1.77 -22.21 -8.74
C ASP A 206 -1.96 -23.73 -8.73
N ARG A 207 -1.21 -24.48 -7.89
CA ARG A 207 -1.38 -25.93 -7.72
C ARG A 207 -2.77 -26.30 -7.19
N ARG A 208 -3.24 -25.64 -6.13
CA ARG A 208 -4.57 -25.93 -5.53
C ARG A 208 -5.72 -25.63 -6.48
N ILE A 209 -5.57 -24.61 -7.33
CA ILE A 209 -6.54 -24.31 -8.38
C ILE A 209 -6.63 -25.48 -9.36
N ASP A 210 -5.49 -26.02 -9.79
CA ASP A 210 -5.46 -27.11 -10.74
C ASP A 210 -6.08 -28.38 -10.17
N GLU A 211 -5.66 -28.78 -8.98
CA GLU A 211 -6.20 -29.93 -8.24
C GLU A 211 -7.72 -29.82 -8.06
N ARG A 212 -8.22 -28.61 -7.78
CA ARG A 212 -9.65 -28.35 -7.62
C ARG A 212 -10.42 -28.48 -8.94
N VAL A 213 -9.88 -27.95 -10.04
CA VAL A 213 -10.52 -28.10 -11.36
C VAL A 213 -10.52 -29.58 -11.76
N ASP A 214 -9.42 -30.30 -11.52
CA ASP A 214 -9.36 -31.74 -11.76
C ASP A 214 -10.37 -32.52 -10.91
N ALA A 215 -10.60 -32.09 -9.66
CA ALA A 215 -11.63 -32.67 -8.79
C ALA A 215 -13.05 -32.39 -9.29
N MET A 216 -13.36 -31.17 -9.78
CA MET A 216 -14.67 -30.82 -10.32
C MET A 216 -15.09 -31.75 -11.46
N TRP A 217 -14.18 -32.05 -12.40
CA TRP A 217 -14.45 -33.00 -13.48
C TRP A 217 -14.77 -34.41 -12.94
N ARG A 218 -13.96 -34.91 -12.00
CA ARG A 218 -14.18 -36.21 -11.36
C ARG A 218 -15.49 -36.29 -10.57
N GLN A 219 -15.96 -35.16 -10.03
CA GLN A 219 -17.21 -35.06 -9.28
C GLN A 219 -18.44 -34.98 -10.18
N GLY A 220 -18.27 -34.89 -11.50
CA GLY A 220 -19.38 -34.85 -12.45
C GLY A 220 -19.80 -33.44 -12.86
N LEU A 221 -18.87 -32.47 -12.92
CA LEU A 221 -19.16 -31.12 -13.45
C LEU A 221 -19.82 -31.17 -14.84
N VAL A 222 -19.40 -32.10 -15.70
CA VAL A 222 -19.97 -32.23 -17.05
C VAL A 222 -21.45 -32.63 -16.99
N ASP A 223 -21.81 -33.54 -16.09
CA ASP A 223 -23.20 -33.98 -15.93
C ASP A 223 -24.07 -32.92 -15.27
N GLU A 224 -23.52 -32.15 -14.32
CA GLU A 224 -24.17 -30.96 -13.77
C GLU A 224 -24.52 -29.96 -14.88
N VAL A 225 -23.55 -29.63 -15.75
CA VAL A 225 -23.78 -28.70 -16.86
C VAL A 225 -24.81 -29.23 -17.84
N ARG A 226 -24.79 -30.53 -18.18
CA ARG A 226 -25.82 -31.15 -19.04
C ARG A 226 -27.22 -31.02 -18.43
N GLY A 227 -27.35 -31.26 -17.12
CA GLY A 227 -28.61 -31.10 -16.39
C GLY A 227 -29.11 -29.66 -16.43
N LEU A 228 -28.23 -28.68 -16.21
CA LEU A 228 -28.57 -27.26 -16.24
C LEU A 228 -28.89 -26.74 -17.65
N LEU A 229 -28.28 -27.31 -18.70
CA LEU A 229 -28.64 -27.00 -20.08
C LEU A 229 -30.11 -27.33 -20.37
N ALA A 230 -30.62 -28.44 -19.84
CA ALA A 230 -32.04 -28.79 -19.94
C ALA A 230 -32.95 -27.85 -19.13
N GLN A 231 -32.41 -27.09 -18.18
CA GLN A 231 -33.11 -26.11 -17.35
C GLN A 231 -32.96 -24.67 -17.86
N GLY A 232 -32.51 -24.48 -19.11
CA GLY A 232 -32.41 -23.16 -19.72
C GLY A 232 -31.13 -22.40 -19.38
N LEU A 233 -30.04 -23.07 -18.95
CA LEU A 233 -28.76 -22.40 -18.68
C LEU A 233 -28.31 -21.48 -19.83
N ARG A 234 -28.54 -21.86 -21.10
CA ARG A 234 -28.18 -21.05 -22.28
C ARG A 234 -28.97 -19.74 -22.38
N GLU A 235 -30.18 -19.73 -21.88
CA GLU A 235 -31.07 -18.56 -21.89
C GLU A 235 -30.64 -17.54 -20.82
N GLY A 236 -29.93 -18.02 -19.79
CA GLY A 236 -29.35 -17.18 -18.74
C GLY A 236 -28.22 -16.26 -19.24
N ARG A 237 -28.30 -14.97 -18.90
CA ARG A 237 -27.27 -13.99 -19.28
C ARG A 237 -25.97 -14.11 -18.46
N THR A 238 -26.09 -14.48 -17.18
CA THR A 238 -24.98 -14.45 -16.21
C THR A 238 -24.46 -15.85 -15.89
N ALA A 239 -25.34 -16.79 -15.53
CA ALA A 239 -24.97 -18.15 -15.10
C ALA A 239 -24.11 -18.91 -16.13
N VAL A 240 -24.49 -18.88 -17.41
CA VAL A 240 -23.77 -19.58 -18.51
C VAL A 240 -22.32 -19.10 -18.68
N ARG A 241 -22.00 -17.88 -18.22
CA ARG A 241 -20.67 -17.28 -18.37
C ARG A 241 -19.73 -17.63 -17.21
N ALA A 242 -20.21 -18.35 -16.20
CA ALA A 242 -19.40 -18.80 -15.09
C ALA A 242 -18.21 -19.64 -15.58
N ILE A 243 -17.06 -19.46 -14.93
CA ILE A 243 -15.85 -20.25 -15.20
C ILE A 243 -16.14 -21.72 -14.87
N GLY A 244 -15.70 -22.64 -15.72
CA GLY A 244 -16.08 -24.05 -15.68
C GLY A 244 -17.29 -24.31 -16.57
N TYR A 245 -18.43 -23.66 -16.30
CA TYR A 245 -19.66 -23.84 -17.06
C TYR A 245 -19.50 -23.43 -18.53
N ARG A 246 -18.97 -22.24 -18.81
CA ARG A 246 -18.77 -21.77 -20.19
C ARG A 246 -17.86 -22.70 -20.99
N GLN A 247 -16.82 -23.24 -20.36
CA GLN A 247 -15.87 -24.14 -21.00
C GLN A 247 -16.50 -25.50 -21.29
N VAL A 248 -17.28 -26.04 -20.36
CA VAL A 248 -18.01 -27.30 -20.57
C VAL A 248 -19.09 -27.14 -21.63
N VAL A 249 -19.78 -25.99 -21.69
CA VAL A 249 -20.75 -25.72 -22.78
C VAL A 249 -20.05 -25.73 -24.15
N ALA A 250 -18.92 -25.03 -24.30
CA ALA A 250 -18.15 -25.03 -25.56
C ALA A 250 -17.65 -26.43 -25.95
N MET A 251 -17.25 -27.24 -24.96
CA MET A 251 -16.90 -28.65 -25.16
C MET A 251 -18.08 -29.47 -25.67
N LEU A 252 -19.26 -29.32 -25.05
CA LEU A 252 -20.49 -30.02 -25.45
C LEU A 252 -20.99 -29.59 -26.84
N ASP A 253 -20.66 -28.37 -27.27
CA ASP A 253 -20.93 -27.84 -28.61
C ASP A 253 -19.92 -28.31 -29.66
N GLY A 254 -18.88 -29.06 -29.26
CA GLY A 254 -17.84 -29.56 -30.17
C GLY A 254 -16.81 -28.51 -30.59
N GLU A 255 -16.76 -27.36 -29.92
CA GLU A 255 -15.80 -26.28 -30.22
C GLU A 255 -14.39 -26.58 -29.69
N CYS A 256 -14.28 -27.45 -28.68
CA CYS A 256 -13.02 -27.90 -28.11
C CYS A 256 -13.14 -29.29 -27.48
N THR A 257 -11.99 -29.94 -27.26
CA THR A 257 -11.91 -31.21 -26.53
C THR A 257 -12.08 -31.03 -25.02
N GLU A 258 -12.34 -32.13 -24.31
CA GLU A 258 -12.46 -32.12 -22.84
C GLU A 258 -11.20 -31.61 -22.14
N GLU A 259 -10.02 -32.04 -22.59
CA GLU A 259 -8.75 -31.57 -22.02
C GLU A 259 -8.51 -30.08 -22.30
N GLU A 260 -8.85 -29.59 -23.49
CA GLU A 260 -8.76 -28.16 -23.80
C GLU A 260 -9.71 -27.32 -22.95
N ALA A 261 -10.94 -27.78 -22.74
CA ALA A 261 -11.93 -27.11 -21.88
C ALA A 261 -11.46 -27.06 -20.41
N LYS A 262 -10.88 -28.16 -19.94
CA LYS A 262 -10.33 -28.27 -18.58
C LYS A 262 -9.14 -27.35 -18.37
N GLU A 263 -8.18 -27.34 -19.29
CA GLU A 263 -7.03 -26.43 -19.24
C GLU A 263 -7.44 -24.96 -19.41
N ALA A 264 -8.43 -24.67 -20.25
CA ALA A 264 -9.02 -23.33 -20.35
C ALA A 264 -9.67 -22.90 -19.04
N THR A 265 -10.33 -23.81 -18.33
CA THR A 265 -10.91 -23.56 -17.00
C THR A 265 -9.82 -23.24 -15.99
N LYS A 266 -8.75 -24.02 -15.90
CA LYS A 266 -7.59 -23.73 -15.03
C LYS A 266 -7.01 -22.35 -15.31
N ARG A 267 -6.73 -22.03 -16.58
CA ARG A 267 -6.20 -20.71 -16.98
C ARG A 267 -7.14 -19.56 -16.61
N ALA A 268 -8.44 -19.68 -16.89
CA ALA A 268 -9.44 -18.66 -16.58
C ALA A 268 -9.54 -18.44 -15.06
N THR A 269 -9.53 -19.53 -14.30
CA THR A 269 -9.60 -19.56 -12.84
C THR A 269 -8.40 -18.83 -12.22
N ARG A 270 -7.16 -19.16 -12.64
CA ARG A 270 -5.95 -18.46 -12.19
C ARG A 270 -5.98 -16.96 -12.51
N ARG A 271 -6.41 -16.58 -13.72
CA ARG A 271 -6.53 -15.17 -14.14
C ARG A 271 -7.54 -14.40 -13.29
N PHE A 272 -8.69 -15.00 -13.04
CA PHE A 272 -9.75 -14.41 -12.22
C PHE A 272 -9.27 -14.17 -10.79
N PHE A 273 -8.60 -15.14 -10.17
CA PHE A 273 -8.10 -14.98 -8.80
C PHE A 273 -6.97 -13.97 -8.66
N ARG A 274 -6.07 -13.88 -9.63
CA ARG A 274 -5.05 -12.82 -9.65
C ARG A 274 -5.69 -11.43 -9.68
N LYS A 275 -6.76 -11.27 -10.48
CA LYS A 275 -7.53 -10.01 -10.51
C LYS A 275 -8.20 -9.73 -9.16
N GLN A 276 -8.80 -10.73 -8.51
CA GLN A 276 -9.43 -10.56 -7.20
C GLN A 276 -8.43 -10.19 -6.11
N LEU A 277 -7.26 -10.86 -6.07
CA LEU A 277 -6.18 -10.50 -5.16
C LEU A 277 -5.72 -9.06 -5.36
N GLY A 278 -5.62 -8.60 -6.62
CA GLY A 278 -5.31 -7.21 -6.94
C GLY A 278 -6.34 -6.21 -6.42
N TRP A 279 -7.61 -6.60 -6.28
CA TRP A 279 -8.64 -5.78 -5.64
C TRP A 279 -8.48 -5.75 -4.11
N TYR A 280 -8.38 -6.92 -3.48
CA TYR A 280 -8.27 -6.99 -2.02
C TYR A 280 -6.98 -6.36 -1.50
N ARG A 281 -5.86 -6.48 -2.21
CA ARG A 281 -4.59 -5.86 -1.78
C ARG A 281 -4.62 -4.32 -1.73
N ARG A 282 -5.59 -3.68 -2.39
CA ARG A 282 -5.78 -2.21 -2.34
C ARG A 282 -6.52 -1.75 -1.09
N ASP A 283 -7.18 -2.66 -0.37
CA ASP A 283 -7.94 -2.35 0.83
C ASP A 283 -7.06 -2.57 2.08
N SER A 284 -6.58 -1.47 2.66
CA SER A 284 -5.70 -1.47 3.83
C SER A 284 -6.37 -1.91 5.14
N ARG A 285 -7.71 -2.01 5.14
CA ARG A 285 -8.50 -2.43 6.31
C ARG A 285 -8.46 -3.95 6.50
N ILE A 286 -8.09 -4.70 5.46
CA ILE A 286 -7.97 -6.15 5.48
C ILE A 286 -6.75 -6.59 6.29
N GLN A 287 -7.00 -7.37 7.34
CA GLN A 287 -5.96 -8.07 8.09
C GLN A 287 -5.61 -9.39 7.41
N TRP A 288 -4.40 -9.51 6.89
CA TRP A 288 -3.96 -10.74 6.21
C TRP A 288 -3.55 -11.83 7.21
N LEU A 289 -4.01 -13.04 6.96
CA LEU A 289 -3.77 -14.25 7.74
C LEU A 289 -3.17 -15.33 6.83
N ALA A 290 -2.23 -16.11 7.37
CA ALA A 290 -1.67 -17.25 6.66
C ALA A 290 -2.75 -18.32 6.43
N ALA A 291 -3.01 -18.65 5.16
CA ALA A 291 -4.02 -19.63 4.81
C ALA A 291 -3.64 -21.03 5.33
N GLY A 292 -4.56 -21.65 6.08
CA GLY A 292 -4.35 -22.97 6.69
C GLY A 292 -3.70 -22.93 8.08
N ASP A 293 -3.36 -21.76 8.62
CA ASP A 293 -2.91 -21.63 10.01
C ASP A 293 -4.05 -22.04 10.97
N PRO A 294 -3.85 -23.03 11.85
CA PRO A 294 -4.89 -23.53 12.76
C PRO A 294 -5.29 -22.51 13.82
N SER A 295 -4.46 -21.51 14.09
CA SER A 295 -4.75 -20.45 15.08
C SER A 295 -5.74 -19.39 14.56
N ASN A 296 -6.05 -19.38 13.26
CA ASN A 296 -6.91 -18.36 12.65
C ASN A 296 -8.30 -18.28 13.29
N VAL A 297 -8.92 -19.42 13.60
CA VAL A 297 -10.24 -19.48 14.23
C VAL A 297 -10.20 -18.80 15.58
N GLU A 298 -9.25 -19.20 16.44
CA GLU A 298 -9.06 -18.64 17.78
C GLU A 298 -8.77 -17.14 17.72
N ARG A 299 -7.91 -16.72 16.79
CA ARG A 299 -7.53 -15.32 16.62
C ARG A 299 -8.72 -14.45 16.24
N ILE A 300 -9.57 -14.90 15.32
CA ILE A 300 -10.75 -14.14 14.89
C ILE A 300 -11.81 -14.16 16.00
N ALA A 301 -12.05 -15.30 16.65
CA ALA A 301 -12.99 -15.41 17.76
C ALA A 301 -12.57 -14.54 18.96
N GLY A 302 -11.28 -14.54 19.31
CA GLY A 302 -10.74 -13.69 20.37
C GLY A 302 -10.82 -12.19 20.07
N ASP A 303 -10.65 -11.78 18.79
CA ASP A 303 -10.93 -10.40 18.37
C ASP A 303 -12.40 -10.08 18.64
N VAL A 304 -13.32 -10.95 18.21
CA VAL A 304 -14.77 -10.81 18.43
C VAL A 304 -15.11 -10.62 19.91
N ASP A 305 -14.44 -11.31 20.83
CA ASP A 305 -14.64 -11.25 22.28
C ASP A 305 -14.03 -10.03 22.97
N SER A 306 -12.91 -9.49 22.47
CA SER A 306 -12.16 -8.40 23.12
C SER A 306 -12.96 -7.12 23.30
N GLY A 307 -14.02 -6.94 22.50
CA GLY A 307 -14.93 -5.83 22.70
C GLY A 307 -14.31 -4.45 22.48
N GLU A 308 -13.32 -4.33 21.61
CA GLU A 308 -12.90 -3.02 21.12
C GLU A 308 -13.76 -2.69 19.89
N GLU A 309 -14.65 -1.69 20.00
CA GLU A 309 -15.38 -1.17 18.84
C GLU A 309 -14.38 -0.50 17.90
N ARG A 310 -14.16 -1.08 16.71
CA ARG A 310 -13.36 -0.43 15.66
C ARG A 310 -14.17 0.70 15.05
N ARG A 311 -13.88 1.95 15.45
CA ARG A 311 -14.47 3.15 14.84
C ARG A 311 -14.17 3.16 13.34
N SER A 312 -15.22 3.08 12.51
CA SER A 312 -15.15 3.20 11.05
C SER A 312 -14.73 4.61 10.64
N GLY A 313 -13.72 4.75 9.78
CA GLY A 313 -13.34 6.02 9.14
C GLY A 313 -11.91 6.51 9.41
N MET A 314 -11.12 5.84 10.26
CA MET A 314 -9.75 6.26 10.56
C MET A 314 -8.73 5.44 9.75
N GLY A 315 -7.98 6.11 8.87
CA GLY A 315 -6.88 5.54 8.11
C GLY A 315 -5.81 4.98 9.05
N ARG A 316 -5.22 3.84 8.69
CA ARG A 316 -4.19 3.18 9.51
C ARG A 316 -2.94 2.91 8.69
N THR A 317 -1.81 3.40 9.17
CA THR A 317 -0.49 3.16 8.57
C THR A 317 0.44 2.55 9.60
N ARG A 318 1.08 1.43 9.26
CA ARG A 318 2.20 0.90 10.05
C ARG A 318 3.42 1.77 9.81
N PHE A 319 4.12 2.13 10.87
CA PHE A 319 5.33 2.93 10.79
C PHE A 319 6.45 2.31 11.63
N HIS A 320 7.68 2.69 11.31
CA HIS A 320 8.85 2.50 12.15
C HIS A 320 9.43 3.86 12.49
N LYS A 321 10.00 4.00 13.67
CA LYS A 321 10.67 5.20 14.14
C LYS A 321 12.15 4.89 14.29
N GLY A 322 13.01 5.70 13.67
CA GLY A 322 14.45 5.54 13.77
C GLY A 322 15.16 6.88 13.83
N HIS A 323 16.47 6.85 14.11
CA HIS A 323 17.31 8.04 14.05
C HIS A 323 18.74 7.74 13.63
N GLY A 324 19.37 8.71 12.96
CA GLY A 324 20.79 8.75 12.69
C GLY A 324 21.39 9.87 13.51
N THR A 325 22.16 9.57 14.56
CA THR A 325 22.71 10.58 15.48
C THR A 325 21.67 11.58 15.99
N ARG A 326 20.55 11.08 16.55
CA ARG A 326 19.40 11.84 17.06
C ARG A 326 18.61 12.71 16.07
N ASN A 327 18.96 12.71 14.78
CA ASN A 327 18.09 13.20 13.72
C ASN A 327 17.11 12.07 13.34
N ASP A 328 15.82 12.28 13.58
CA ASP A 328 14.82 11.23 13.71
C ASP A 328 13.80 11.19 12.56
N PHE A 329 13.44 9.97 12.12
CA PHE A 329 12.62 9.73 10.93
C PHE A 329 11.53 8.72 11.21
N ILE A 330 10.38 8.94 10.59
CA ILE A 330 9.30 7.96 10.52
C ILE A 330 9.38 7.26 9.16
N LEU A 331 9.45 5.93 9.17
CA LEU A 331 9.55 5.11 7.96
C LEU A 331 8.24 4.36 7.72
N VAL A 332 7.72 4.45 6.50
CA VAL A 332 6.51 3.75 6.06
C VAL A 332 6.82 2.90 4.83
N SER A 333 6.23 1.70 4.77
CA SER A 333 6.42 0.79 3.63
C SER A 333 5.32 0.99 2.58
N ASP A 334 5.74 1.18 1.33
CA ASP A 334 4.86 1.26 0.16
C ASP A 334 5.58 0.69 -1.10
N PRO A 335 5.96 -0.60 -1.13
CA PRO A 335 6.78 -1.15 -2.20
C PRO A 335 6.16 -0.97 -3.59
N GLU A 336 4.84 -1.03 -3.69
CA GLU A 336 4.08 -0.92 -4.94
C GLU A 336 3.72 0.53 -5.33
N GLY A 337 4.11 1.54 -4.54
CA GLY A 337 3.86 2.96 -4.82
C GLY A 337 2.38 3.35 -4.77
N LEU A 338 1.57 2.64 -3.99
CA LEU A 338 0.12 2.80 -3.92
C LEU A 338 -0.33 3.83 -2.86
N LYS A 339 0.60 4.27 -1.99
CA LYS A 339 0.35 5.17 -0.86
C LYS A 339 1.28 6.38 -0.93
N PRO A 340 1.06 7.31 -1.89
CA PRO A 340 1.83 8.54 -1.94
C PRO A 340 1.69 9.31 -0.63
N LEU A 341 2.80 9.87 -0.15
CA LEU A 341 2.80 10.74 1.01
C LEU A 341 2.20 12.10 0.61
N THR A 342 0.99 12.39 1.11
CA THR A 342 0.44 13.74 0.99
C THR A 342 1.11 14.67 2.00
N PRO A 343 1.32 15.96 1.68
CA PRO A 343 1.91 16.91 2.63
C PRO A 343 1.12 17.02 3.94
N GLU A 344 -0.20 16.86 3.88
CA GLU A 344 -1.07 16.84 5.05
C GLU A 344 -0.80 15.64 5.96
N PHE A 345 -0.72 14.43 5.37
CA PHE A 345 -0.37 13.22 6.13
C PHE A 345 1.01 13.34 6.78
N VAL A 346 2.00 13.85 6.04
CA VAL A 346 3.36 14.05 6.54
C VAL A 346 3.37 15.01 7.74
N ARG A 347 2.74 16.18 7.61
CA ARG A 347 2.63 17.14 8.72
C ARG A 347 1.97 16.52 9.95
N ARG A 348 0.91 15.76 9.75
CA ARG A 348 0.14 15.15 10.84
C ARG A 348 0.93 14.06 11.57
N ILE A 349 1.60 13.17 10.84
CA ILE A 349 2.36 12.08 11.46
C ILE A 349 3.68 12.59 12.08
N ALA A 350 4.30 13.60 11.49
CA ALA A 350 5.56 14.20 11.95
C ALA A 350 5.39 15.24 13.07
N ASP A 351 4.16 15.73 13.33
CA ASP A 351 3.90 16.64 14.45
C ASP A 351 4.31 16.00 15.78
N ARG A 352 5.19 16.69 16.52
CA ARG A 352 5.71 16.22 17.82
C ARG A 352 4.69 16.31 18.95
N ARG A 353 3.59 17.05 18.77
CA ARG A 353 2.54 17.21 19.79
C ARG A 353 1.31 16.36 19.51
N GLY A 354 0.81 16.40 18.28
CA GLY A 354 -0.39 15.67 17.86
C GLY A 354 -0.13 14.38 17.08
N GLY A 355 1.11 14.12 16.66
CA GLY A 355 1.52 12.96 15.87
C GLY A 355 2.49 12.05 16.60
N ILE A 356 3.25 11.27 15.82
CA ILE A 356 4.36 10.46 16.34
C ILE A 356 5.58 11.33 16.64
N GLY A 357 5.76 12.42 15.89
CA GLY A 357 6.87 13.35 16.02
C GLY A 357 8.12 12.89 15.27
N ALA A 358 8.62 13.66 14.30
CA ALA A 358 9.89 13.39 13.61
C ALA A 358 10.42 14.63 12.87
N ASP A 359 11.71 14.63 12.53
CA ASP A 359 12.30 15.61 11.61
C ASP A 359 11.84 15.40 10.16
N GLY A 360 11.45 14.17 9.81
CA GLY A 360 10.78 13.90 8.55
C GLY A 360 10.24 12.47 8.39
N VAL A 361 9.64 12.23 7.23
CA VAL A 361 8.97 10.97 6.88
C VAL A 361 9.61 10.40 5.63
N ILE A 362 9.98 9.12 5.69
CA ILE A 362 10.60 8.38 4.59
C ILE A 362 9.65 7.26 4.15
N ARG A 363 9.21 7.31 2.90
CA ARG A 363 8.46 6.21 2.27
C ARG A 363 9.41 5.28 1.53
N ALA A 364 9.41 4.01 1.93
CA ALA A 364 10.13 2.93 1.26
C ALA A 364 9.30 2.39 0.10
N VAL A 365 9.67 2.73 -1.13
CA VAL A 365 8.96 2.37 -2.36
C VAL A 365 9.94 1.76 -3.38
N ARG A 366 9.50 0.85 -4.26
CA ARG A 366 10.36 0.40 -5.36
C ARG A 366 10.49 1.53 -6.38
N SER A 367 11.71 1.78 -6.86
CA SER A 367 12.00 2.87 -7.78
C SER A 367 11.15 2.83 -9.06
N GLY A 368 10.82 1.64 -9.58
CA GLY A 368 9.92 1.49 -10.72
C GLY A 368 8.46 1.92 -10.49
N ALA A 369 8.07 2.21 -9.25
CA ALA A 369 6.75 2.75 -8.91
C ALA A 369 6.78 4.28 -8.72
N VAL A 370 7.94 4.93 -8.88
CA VAL A 370 8.11 6.38 -8.82
C VAL A 370 8.04 6.93 -10.26
N GLY A 371 7.02 7.73 -10.55
CA GLY A 371 6.70 8.15 -11.93
C GLY A 371 7.80 8.96 -12.63
N ASP A 372 8.57 9.74 -11.88
CA ASP A 372 9.61 10.63 -12.41
C ASP A 372 11.03 10.04 -12.32
N TRP A 373 11.16 8.74 -12.04
CA TRP A 373 12.45 8.04 -11.96
C TRP A 373 12.77 7.32 -13.27
N ASP A 374 13.98 7.54 -13.80
CA ASP A 374 14.46 6.98 -15.07
C ASP A 374 15.63 5.98 -14.93
N GLY A 375 16.08 5.71 -13.70
CA GLY A 375 17.14 4.74 -13.41
C GLY A 375 16.65 3.28 -13.25
N ASP A 376 17.44 2.43 -12.58
CA ASP A 376 17.07 1.02 -12.33
C ASP A 376 15.71 0.95 -11.60
N PRO A 377 14.69 0.23 -12.14
CA PRO A 377 13.37 0.11 -11.52
C PRO A 377 13.31 -0.90 -10.36
N ASN A 378 14.36 -1.68 -10.12
CA ASN A 378 14.36 -2.78 -9.15
C ASN A 378 14.92 -2.39 -7.77
N ILE A 379 15.63 -1.27 -7.66
CA ILE A 379 16.21 -0.81 -6.40
C ILE A 379 15.17 -0.12 -5.50
N TRP A 380 15.48 0.01 -4.22
CA TRP A 380 14.64 0.75 -3.28
C TRP A 380 14.85 2.24 -3.46
N PHE A 381 13.74 2.99 -3.50
CA PHE A 381 13.73 4.43 -3.58
C PHE A 381 13.39 5.02 -2.20
N MET A 382 14.27 5.90 -1.72
CA MET A 382 14.06 6.67 -0.50
C MET A 382 13.23 7.91 -0.82
N ASP A 383 11.91 7.79 -0.71
CA ASP A 383 11.02 8.91 -0.93
C ASP A 383 10.88 9.74 0.36
N TYR A 384 11.72 10.76 0.47
CA TYR A 384 11.88 11.57 1.68
C TYR A 384 11.11 12.89 1.63
N HIS A 385 10.38 13.19 2.70
CA HIS A 385 9.69 14.45 2.95
C HIS A 385 10.09 15.03 4.31
N ASN A 386 10.28 16.36 4.37
CA ASN A 386 10.49 17.08 5.62
C ASN A 386 9.20 17.12 6.46
N ALA A 387 9.31 17.40 7.76
CA ALA A 387 8.17 17.45 8.68
C ALA A 387 7.05 18.43 8.26
N ASP A 388 7.36 19.48 7.49
CA ASP A 388 6.38 20.44 6.95
C ASP A 388 5.59 19.91 5.73
N GLY A 389 5.94 18.72 5.23
CA GLY A 389 5.36 18.06 4.07
C GLY A 389 6.06 18.38 2.73
N SER A 390 7.08 19.25 2.73
CA SER A 390 7.89 19.53 1.55
C SER A 390 8.71 18.31 1.15
N VAL A 391 8.91 18.13 -0.16
CA VAL A 391 9.74 17.07 -0.71
C VAL A 391 11.21 17.41 -0.49
N ALA A 392 12.00 16.43 -0.07
CA ALA A 392 13.43 16.59 0.12
C ALA A 392 14.21 15.67 -0.83
N GLU A 393 15.36 16.16 -1.30
CA GLU A 393 16.16 15.43 -2.28
C GLU A 393 16.94 14.27 -1.64
N MET A 394 17.60 14.53 -0.52
CA MET A 394 18.39 13.56 0.23
C MET A 394 18.62 14.07 1.68
N CYS A 395 18.78 13.14 2.62
CA CYS A 395 19.39 13.40 3.92
C CYS A 395 20.39 12.28 4.23
N GLY A 396 21.65 12.61 4.55
CA GLY A 396 22.67 11.61 4.85
C GLY A 396 22.33 10.75 6.08
N ASN A 397 21.77 11.37 7.13
CA ASN A 397 21.28 10.65 8.31
C ASN A 397 20.06 9.79 7.95
N GLY A 398 19.10 10.35 7.19
CA GLY A 398 17.90 9.65 6.72
C GLY A 398 18.24 8.43 5.86
N LEU A 399 19.22 8.53 4.97
CA LEU A 399 19.70 7.44 4.13
C LEU A 399 20.28 6.28 4.97
N ARG A 400 21.07 6.58 6.00
CA ARG A 400 21.57 5.55 6.92
C ARG A 400 20.43 4.86 7.69
N VAL A 401 19.45 5.62 8.16
CA VAL A 401 18.27 5.06 8.86
C VAL A 401 17.42 4.21 7.91
N PHE A 402 17.25 4.66 6.66
CA PHE A 402 16.55 3.93 5.62
C PHE A 402 17.23 2.60 5.30
N ALA A 403 18.55 2.60 5.11
CA ALA A 403 19.33 1.38 4.89
C ALA A 403 19.19 0.40 6.07
N ARG A 404 19.29 0.90 7.32
CA ARG A 404 19.06 0.08 8.52
C ARG A 404 17.66 -0.52 8.55
N TYR A 405 16.64 0.26 8.17
CA TYR A 405 15.26 -0.21 8.07
C TYR A 405 15.11 -1.33 7.04
N LEU A 406 15.64 -1.14 5.82
CA LEU A 406 15.56 -2.16 4.77
C LEU A 406 16.18 -3.49 5.22
N LEU A 407 17.34 -3.45 5.88
CA LEU A 407 18.01 -4.62 6.43
C LEU A 407 17.19 -5.31 7.54
N GLN A 408 16.68 -4.54 8.51
CA GLN A 408 15.90 -5.11 9.62
C GLN A 408 14.57 -5.71 9.16
N GLN A 409 13.95 -5.13 8.13
CA GLN A 409 12.73 -5.66 7.53
C GLN A 409 13.00 -6.77 6.49
N GLN A 410 14.26 -7.18 6.29
CA GLN A 410 14.66 -8.19 5.31
C GLN A 410 14.19 -7.86 3.88
N LEU A 411 14.19 -6.57 3.54
CA LEU A 411 13.80 -6.07 2.21
C LEU A 411 14.96 -6.04 1.22
N VAL A 412 16.17 -6.26 1.72
CA VAL A 412 17.43 -6.47 0.99
C VAL A 412 18.15 -7.67 1.62
N ASP A 413 18.95 -8.38 0.84
CA ASP A 413 19.63 -9.63 1.22
C ASP A 413 21.16 -9.51 1.33
N THR A 414 21.72 -8.35 0.97
CA THR A 414 23.15 -8.03 1.09
C THR A 414 23.39 -6.90 2.10
N LEU A 415 24.61 -6.84 2.66
CA LEU A 415 25.04 -5.74 3.52
C LEU A 415 25.51 -4.51 2.72
N GLU A 416 25.71 -4.68 1.42
CA GLU A 416 26.16 -3.64 0.49
C GLU A 416 25.16 -3.57 -0.65
N PHE A 417 24.54 -2.41 -0.87
CA PHE A 417 23.49 -2.23 -1.87
C PHE A 417 23.29 -0.76 -2.24
N ASP A 418 22.58 -0.55 -3.34
CA ASP A 418 22.26 0.78 -3.86
C ASP A 418 20.83 1.21 -3.49
N VAL A 419 20.68 2.50 -3.19
CA VAL A 419 19.41 3.17 -2.91
C VAL A 419 19.19 4.30 -3.90
N ALA A 420 18.04 4.31 -4.58
CA ALA A 420 17.62 5.43 -5.39
C ALA A 420 17.15 6.59 -4.50
N THR A 421 17.56 7.80 -4.85
CA THR A 421 17.09 9.05 -4.23
C THR A 421 16.82 10.07 -5.34
N ARG A 422 16.18 11.19 -5.02
CA ARG A 422 16.03 12.29 -5.99
C ARG A 422 17.38 12.94 -6.35
N ALA A 423 18.39 12.81 -5.49
CA ALA A 423 19.77 13.21 -5.75
C ALA A 423 20.60 12.12 -6.48
N GLY A 424 19.93 11.17 -7.14
CA GLY A 424 20.53 10.04 -7.84
C GLY A 424 20.72 8.79 -6.96
N VAL A 425 21.38 7.78 -7.52
CA VAL A 425 21.69 6.53 -6.82
C VAL A 425 22.79 6.77 -5.78
N LYS A 426 22.59 6.24 -4.57
CA LYS A 426 23.54 6.31 -3.47
C LYS A 426 23.89 4.91 -3.00
N HIS A 427 25.19 4.66 -2.92
CA HIS A 427 25.72 3.41 -2.42
C HIS A 427 25.73 3.42 -0.88
N VAL A 428 25.30 2.31 -0.27
CA VAL A 428 25.34 2.11 1.18
C VAL A 428 25.99 0.79 1.55
N GLU A 429 26.75 0.81 2.63
CA GLU A 429 27.40 -0.37 3.20
C GLU A 429 27.08 -0.45 4.69
N ALA A 430 26.58 -1.59 5.12
CA ALA A 430 26.22 -1.85 6.50
C ALA A 430 27.32 -2.59 7.24
N HIS A 431 27.67 -2.04 8.38
CA HIS A 431 28.52 -2.69 9.37
C HIS A 431 27.66 -2.92 10.63
N ASN A 432 28.22 -3.59 11.65
CA ASN A 432 27.52 -3.97 12.89
C ASN A 432 26.49 -2.92 13.36
N HIS A 433 26.97 -1.83 13.96
CA HIS A 433 26.12 -0.76 14.52
C HIS A 433 26.10 0.51 13.66
N THR A 434 26.89 0.56 12.58
CA THR A 434 27.02 1.74 11.72
C THR A 434 26.62 1.43 10.29
N ILE A 435 26.18 2.47 9.59
CA ILE A 435 25.95 2.44 8.15
C ILE A 435 26.89 3.46 7.53
N SER A 436 27.54 3.09 6.44
CA SER A 436 28.29 3.97 5.55
C SER A 436 27.38 4.36 4.39
N ALA A 437 27.25 5.66 4.12
CA ALA A 437 26.41 6.17 3.04
C ALA A 437 27.21 7.15 2.18
N GLN A 438 27.17 6.95 0.86
CA GLN A 438 27.75 7.89 -0.09
C GLN A 438 26.92 9.18 -0.13
N ILE A 439 27.56 10.32 0.09
CA ILE A 439 26.90 11.64 0.07
C ILE A 439 27.09 12.29 -1.29
N GLY A 440 28.36 12.51 -1.66
CA GLY A 440 28.75 13.22 -2.89
C GLY A 440 30.09 13.93 -2.71
N ARG A 441 30.51 14.69 -3.72
CA ARG A 441 31.74 15.50 -3.64
C ARG A 441 31.48 16.75 -2.78
N ALA A 442 32.43 17.08 -1.91
CA ALA A 442 32.46 18.34 -1.19
C ALA A 442 33.40 19.31 -1.93
N MET A 443 32.89 20.48 -2.31
CA MET A 443 33.64 21.52 -2.99
C MET A 443 33.94 22.65 -2.02
N VAL A 444 35.23 22.82 -1.69
CA VAL A 444 35.69 23.88 -0.79
C VAL A 444 36.03 25.12 -1.61
N ALA A 445 35.44 26.27 -1.27
CA ALA A 445 35.75 27.54 -1.92
C ALA A 445 36.94 28.24 -1.25
N GLY A 446 37.71 29.01 -2.03
CA GLY A 446 38.90 29.73 -1.54
C GLY A 446 38.60 31.03 -0.79
N ASP A 447 37.49 31.71 -1.11
CA ASP A 447 37.13 32.99 -0.47
C ASP A 447 36.34 32.72 0.82
N SER A 448 36.84 33.20 1.96
CA SER A 448 36.13 33.11 3.24
C SER A 448 34.97 34.10 3.32
N VAL A 449 33.99 33.76 4.15
CA VAL A 449 32.96 34.70 4.62
C VAL A 449 33.16 34.98 6.09
N ARG A 450 32.71 36.15 6.56
CA ARG A 450 32.67 36.45 7.98
C ARG A 450 31.32 36.02 8.53
N VAL A 451 31.30 35.18 9.56
CA VAL A 451 30.07 34.70 10.23
C VAL A 451 30.03 35.23 11.65
N ASP A 452 28.92 35.86 12.05
CA ASP A 452 28.65 36.33 13.40
C ASP A 452 27.55 35.50 14.08
N ALA A 453 27.84 34.99 15.27
CA ALA A 453 26.87 34.34 16.15
C ALA A 453 27.09 34.80 17.60
N GLY A 454 26.04 35.34 18.23
CA GLY A 454 26.11 35.79 19.63
C GLY A 454 27.08 36.95 19.86
N GLY A 455 27.31 37.83 18.87
CA GLY A 455 28.18 39.01 18.99
C GLY A 455 29.68 38.69 18.88
N ARG A 456 30.01 37.51 18.35
CA ARG A 456 31.38 37.08 18.02
C ARG A 456 31.41 36.71 16.55
N ALA A 457 32.52 37.01 15.89
CA ALA A 457 32.68 36.77 14.47
C ALA A 457 33.91 35.92 14.15
N TRP A 458 33.77 35.02 13.20
CA TRP A 458 34.83 34.12 12.71
C TRP A 458 34.89 34.14 11.19
N ASP A 459 36.06 33.87 10.63
CA ASP A 459 36.18 33.53 9.23
C ASP A 459 35.69 32.09 9.03
N ALA A 460 34.75 31.92 8.09
CA ALA A 460 34.20 30.62 7.73
C ALA A 460 34.55 30.27 6.29
N THR A 461 34.90 29.01 6.07
CA THR A 461 35.17 28.46 4.75
C THR A 461 33.85 27.99 4.11
N PRO A 462 33.45 28.54 2.95
CA PRO A 462 32.31 28.01 2.21
C PRO A 462 32.59 26.62 1.67
N VAL A 463 31.66 25.69 1.89
CA VAL A 463 31.71 24.34 1.34
C VAL A 463 30.37 24.01 0.71
N ASP A 464 30.38 23.43 -0.48
CA ASP A 464 29.18 22.93 -1.15
C ASP A 464 29.22 21.39 -1.16
N VAL A 465 28.19 20.77 -0.58
CA VAL A 465 28.02 19.30 -0.54
C VAL A 465 26.71 18.89 -1.25
N GLY A 466 26.28 19.68 -2.24
CA GLY A 466 24.96 19.63 -2.86
C GLY A 466 24.00 20.68 -2.28
N ASN A 467 24.37 21.31 -1.17
CA ASN A 467 23.72 22.46 -0.56
C ASN A 467 24.80 23.32 0.14
N PRO A 468 24.56 24.63 0.34
CA PRO A 468 25.59 25.54 0.83
C PRO A 468 25.83 25.38 2.34
N HIS A 469 27.11 25.31 2.71
CA HIS A 469 27.64 25.26 4.08
C HIS A 469 28.71 26.35 4.28
N ALA A 470 28.86 26.82 5.51
CA ALA A 470 29.98 27.69 5.91
C ALA A 470 30.56 27.21 7.25
N VAL A 471 31.82 26.81 7.20
CA VAL A 471 32.52 26.16 8.32
C VAL A 471 33.45 27.15 9.01
N ALA A 472 33.14 27.53 10.24
CA ALA A 472 33.99 28.32 11.12
C ALA A 472 34.73 27.40 12.10
N PHE A 473 36.07 27.44 12.09
CA PHE A 473 36.87 26.79 13.13
C PHE A 473 37.02 27.75 14.32
N VAL A 474 36.50 27.33 15.47
CA VAL A 474 36.44 28.12 16.72
C VAL A 474 37.40 27.55 17.76
N ALA A 475 37.70 28.32 18.81
CA ALA A 475 38.47 27.80 19.94
C ALA A 475 37.63 26.82 20.78
N SER A 476 38.30 25.86 21.42
CA SER A 476 37.65 24.74 22.13
C SER A 476 36.66 25.18 23.20
N GLU A 477 36.97 26.26 23.93
CA GLU A 477 36.13 26.87 24.95
C GLU A 477 34.94 27.64 24.38
N GLU A 478 34.97 28.04 23.10
CA GLU A 478 33.91 28.82 22.46
C GLU A 478 32.75 27.94 22.02
N LEU A 479 33.03 26.74 21.51
CA LEU A 479 32.02 25.83 20.96
C LEU A 479 30.83 25.55 21.91
N PRO A 480 31.02 25.17 23.19
CA PRO A 480 29.89 24.96 24.11
C PRO A 480 29.20 26.27 24.51
N ALA A 481 29.85 27.42 24.35
CA ALA A 481 29.33 28.73 24.74
C ALA A 481 28.58 29.47 23.62
N LEU A 482 28.54 28.94 22.39
CA LEU A 482 27.82 29.56 21.27
C LEU A 482 26.33 29.70 21.58
N ASP A 483 25.81 30.91 21.39
CA ASP A 483 24.37 31.17 21.32
C ASP A 483 23.89 30.95 19.89
N LEU A 484 23.24 29.81 19.68
CA LEU A 484 22.59 29.44 18.42
C LEU A 484 21.06 29.47 18.53
N GLN A 485 20.51 30.10 19.59
CA GLN A 485 19.07 30.37 19.69
C GLN A 485 18.64 31.45 18.72
N HIS A 486 19.56 32.34 18.36
CA HIS A 486 19.40 33.37 17.36
C HIS A 486 20.10 32.97 16.07
N ALA A 487 19.52 33.34 14.93
CA ALA A 487 20.11 33.09 13.62
C ALA A 487 21.46 33.82 13.51
N PRO A 488 22.56 33.11 13.19
CA PRO A 488 23.80 33.78 12.85
C PRO A 488 23.65 34.58 11.55
N VAL A 489 24.49 35.60 11.40
CA VAL A 489 24.55 36.45 10.19
C VAL A 489 25.90 36.29 9.50
N TRP A 490 25.98 36.60 8.21
CA TRP A 490 27.22 36.50 7.45
C TRP A 490 27.43 37.68 6.50
N GLU A 491 28.69 37.98 6.22
CA GLU A 491 29.12 39.02 5.29
C GLU A 491 30.19 38.49 4.32
N PRO A 492 30.10 38.80 3.00
CA PRO A 492 29.01 39.53 2.35
C PRO A 492 27.72 38.70 2.24
N ALA A 493 26.56 39.33 2.48
CA ALA A 493 25.27 38.63 2.49
C ALA A 493 24.96 37.98 1.13
N GLU A 494 25.40 38.61 0.05
CA GLU A 494 25.22 38.17 -1.34
C GLU A 494 25.94 36.85 -1.65
N ARG A 495 26.85 36.40 -0.77
CA ARG A 495 27.50 35.09 -0.95
C ARG A 495 26.51 33.94 -0.84
N PHE A 496 25.50 34.08 0.01
CA PHE A 496 24.46 33.07 0.21
C PHE A 496 23.08 33.75 0.21
N PRO A 497 22.59 34.18 -0.97
CA PRO A 497 21.36 34.97 -1.06
C PRO A 497 20.13 34.18 -0.58
N GLU A 498 20.14 32.87 -0.77
CA GLU A 498 19.10 31.94 -0.32
C GLU A 498 19.37 31.39 1.10
N GLY A 499 20.41 31.87 1.80
CA GLY A 499 20.86 31.39 3.10
C GLY A 499 21.82 30.18 3.05
N VAL A 500 22.42 29.86 4.20
CA VAL A 500 23.49 28.86 4.35
C VAL A 500 23.36 28.06 5.66
N ASN A 501 23.81 26.81 5.68
CA ASN A 501 24.00 26.06 6.92
C ASN A 501 25.34 26.44 7.55
N LEU A 502 25.37 26.66 8.86
CA LEU A 502 26.55 27.18 9.54
C LEU A 502 27.08 26.15 10.53
N GLU A 503 28.32 25.75 10.33
CA GLU A 503 29.02 24.79 11.16
C GLU A 503 30.12 25.48 11.95
N PHE A 504 30.09 25.29 13.26
CA PHE A 504 31.15 25.73 14.16
C PHE A 504 31.89 24.51 14.64
N ALA A 505 33.19 24.41 14.36
CA ALA A 505 33.99 23.22 14.58
C ALA A 505 35.26 23.50 15.39
N VAL A 506 35.68 22.52 16.16
CA VAL A 506 36.92 22.52 16.95
C VAL A 506 37.75 21.32 16.52
N VAL A 507 39.07 21.50 16.39
CA VAL A 507 40.01 20.42 16.18
C VAL A 507 40.43 19.86 17.55
N GLU A 508 39.92 18.68 17.92
CA GLU A 508 40.25 18.01 19.19
C GLU A 508 41.60 17.25 19.12
N GLY A 509 42.06 16.93 17.91
CA GLY A 509 43.32 16.25 17.64
C GLY A 509 43.46 15.90 16.15
N PRO A 510 44.54 15.20 15.76
CA PRO A 510 44.72 14.77 14.37
C PRO A 510 43.50 13.98 13.88
N ASP A 511 42.85 14.50 12.84
CA ASP A 511 41.67 13.93 12.18
C ASP A 511 40.48 13.67 13.12
N ARG A 512 40.40 14.42 14.23
CA ARG A 512 39.33 14.35 15.22
C ARG A 512 38.77 15.74 15.51
N LEU A 513 37.51 15.94 15.18
CA LEU A 513 36.81 17.20 15.25
C LEU A 513 35.57 17.08 16.14
N ALA A 514 35.13 18.19 16.72
CA ALA A 514 33.81 18.32 17.32
C ALA A 514 33.09 19.53 16.70
N MET A 515 31.78 19.47 16.52
CA MET A 515 31.03 20.57 15.91
C MET A 515 29.63 20.76 16.48
N ARG A 516 29.11 21.98 16.32
CA ARG A 516 27.69 22.35 16.45
C ARG A 516 27.24 22.97 15.14
N VAL A 517 25.94 22.91 14.85
CA VAL A 517 25.39 23.36 13.58
C VAL A 517 24.13 24.19 13.79
N TYR A 518 24.02 25.25 13.00
CA TYR A 518 22.78 25.98 12.79
C TYR A 518 22.29 25.69 11.36
N GLU A 519 21.16 25.00 11.23
CA GLU A 519 20.56 24.67 9.94
C GLU A 519 19.60 25.76 9.49
N ARG A 520 19.74 26.15 8.21
CA ARG A 520 18.92 27.17 7.57
C ARG A 520 17.43 26.80 7.67
N GLY A 521 16.64 27.71 8.24
CA GLY A 521 15.20 27.54 8.39
C GLY A 521 14.77 26.61 9.53
N VAL A 522 15.70 26.00 10.25
CA VAL A 522 15.43 25.06 11.36
C VAL A 522 15.94 25.60 12.70
N GLY A 523 17.18 26.09 12.73
CA GLY A 523 17.87 26.48 13.97
C GLY A 523 18.97 25.49 14.35
N GLU A 524 19.36 25.46 15.63
CA GLU A 524 20.36 24.50 16.11
C GLU A 524 19.83 23.06 16.03
N THR A 525 20.59 22.17 15.38
CA THR A 525 20.27 20.73 15.29
C THR A 525 21.30 19.89 16.03
N GLN A 526 20.90 18.67 16.41
CA GLN A 526 21.79 17.73 17.11
C GLN A 526 22.81 17.09 16.17
N SER A 527 22.56 17.09 14.87
CA SER A 527 23.41 16.48 13.85
C SER A 527 22.98 16.92 12.45
N CYS A 528 23.97 17.24 11.60
CA CYS A 528 23.78 17.50 10.19
C CYS A 528 24.75 16.63 9.37
N GLY A 529 24.22 15.69 8.56
CA GLY A 529 25.07 14.75 7.82
C GLY A 529 25.97 15.43 6.77
N THR A 530 25.41 16.35 5.98
CA THR A 530 26.19 17.12 4.99
C THR A 530 27.10 18.15 5.67
N GLY A 531 26.69 18.74 6.79
CA GLY A 531 27.53 19.62 7.61
C GLY A 531 28.77 18.93 8.17
N VAL A 532 28.65 17.67 8.58
CA VAL A 532 29.79 16.85 9.02
C VAL A 532 30.78 16.60 7.89
N VAL A 533 30.28 16.34 6.67
CA VAL A 533 31.13 16.24 5.47
C VAL A 533 31.78 17.58 5.14
N ALA A 534 31.05 18.69 5.26
CA ALA A 534 31.56 20.04 5.03
C ALA A 534 32.72 20.38 5.99
N VAL A 535 32.54 20.10 7.28
CA VAL A 535 33.56 20.30 8.32
C VAL A 535 34.80 19.47 8.04
N ALA A 536 34.63 18.19 7.70
CA ALA A 536 35.75 17.33 7.34
C ALA A 536 36.49 17.80 6.08
N ALA A 537 35.77 18.35 5.08
CA ALA A 537 36.34 18.84 3.83
C ALA A 537 37.11 20.15 4.04
N ALA A 538 36.54 21.09 4.79
CA ALA A 538 37.22 22.32 5.18
C ALA A 538 38.50 22.03 5.99
N TYR A 539 38.43 21.07 6.92
CA TYR A 539 39.60 20.61 7.66
C TYR A 539 40.67 20.00 6.73
N ARG A 540 40.29 19.13 5.80
CA ARG A 540 41.24 18.50 4.84
C ARG A 540 41.87 19.50 3.87
N ALA A 541 41.18 20.59 3.53
CA ALA A 541 41.76 21.67 2.74
C ALA A 541 42.90 22.39 3.47
N GLN A 542 42.82 22.48 4.81
CA GLN A 542 43.86 23.09 5.66
C GLN A 542 44.91 22.08 6.15
N HIS A 543 44.52 20.81 6.27
CA HIS A 543 45.34 19.70 6.79
C HIS A 543 45.32 18.52 5.82
N PRO A 544 46.11 18.58 4.72
CA PRO A 544 46.17 17.51 3.75
C PRO A 544 46.62 16.19 4.40
N GLY A 545 45.89 15.12 4.12
CA GLY A 545 46.17 13.80 4.67
C GLY A 545 45.27 12.73 4.06
N GLU A 546 45.66 11.48 4.28
CA GLU A 546 44.91 10.30 3.85
C GLU A 546 44.16 9.69 5.04
N GLY A 547 43.00 9.09 4.77
CA GLY A 547 42.20 8.39 5.79
C GLY A 547 41.04 9.22 6.37
N PRO A 548 40.24 8.58 7.25
CA PRO A 548 38.99 9.15 7.73
C PRO A 548 39.17 10.32 8.68
N VAL A 549 38.23 11.26 8.65
CA VAL A 549 38.07 12.31 9.67
C VAL A 549 36.90 11.94 10.59
N ALA A 550 37.16 11.83 11.89
CA ALA A 550 36.12 11.61 12.89
C ALA A 550 35.56 12.97 13.34
N VAL A 551 34.23 13.09 13.37
CA VAL A 551 33.52 14.32 13.75
C VAL A 551 32.47 13.98 14.79
N ARG A 552 32.59 14.56 15.98
CA ARG A 552 31.61 14.46 17.06
C ARG A 552 30.58 15.57 16.93
N VAL A 553 29.31 15.20 16.88
CA VAL A 553 28.16 16.11 17.01
C VAL A 553 27.42 15.83 18.31
N PRO A 554 26.54 16.73 18.81
CA PRO A 554 25.73 16.47 20.01
C PRO A 554 24.94 15.15 19.94
N GLY A 555 24.53 14.76 18.74
CA GLY A 555 23.81 13.51 18.46
C GLY A 555 24.64 12.22 18.41
N GLY A 556 25.98 12.30 18.41
CA GLY A 556 26.87 11.13 18.37
C GLY A 556 28.12 11.33 17.50
N ASP A 557 28.95 10.29 17.40
CA ASP A 557 30.17 10.31 16.61
C ASP A 557 29.91 9.84 15.16
N LEU A 558 30.51 10.55 14.21
CA LEU A 558 30.46 10.28 12.78
C LEU A 558 31.87 10.21 12.20
N ARG A 559 32.01 9.58 11.04
CA ARG A 559 33.27 9.45 10.32
C ARG A 559 33.08 9.78 8.85
N VAL A 560 33.99 10.55 8.28
CA VAL A 560 33.98 10.92 6.86
C VAL A 560 35.22 10.36 6.17
N ASP A 561 35.00 9.53 5.16
CA ASP A 561 36.04 9.01 4.28
C ASP A 561 35.94 9.71 2.92
N PHE A 562 37.04 10.28 2.42
CA PHE A 562 37.08 10.88 1.08
C PHE A 562 37.60 9.87 0.06
N ARG A 563 36.77 9.51 -0.92
CA ARG A 563 37.09 8.59 -2.01
C ARG A 563 37.02 9.31 -3.36
N PRO A 564 37.60 8.76 -4.46
CA PRO A 564 37.53 9.37 -5.79
C PRO A 564 36.11 9.70 -6.28
N GLU A 565 35.15 8.86 -5.89
CA GLU A 565 33.71 8.97 -6.16
C GLU A 565 32.96 9.98 -5.25
N GLY A 566 33.61 10.50 -4.20
CA GLY A 566 33.05 11.46 -3.27
C GLY A 566 33.26 11.09 -1.80
N ALA A 567 32.64 11.87 -0.92
CA ALA A 567 32.65 11.62 0.52
C ALA A 567 31.66 10.51 0.90
N VAL A 568 32.11 9.61 1.76
CA VAL A 568 31.33 8.56 2.41
C VAL A 568 31.20 8.92 3.89
N LEU A 569 29.97 8.98 4.37
CA LEU A 569 29.64 9.32 5.75
C LEU A 569 29.21 8.06 6.49
N THR A 570 29.98 7.67 7.49
CA THR A 570 29.73 6.51 8.35
C THR A 570 29.25 6.95 9.73
N GLY A 571 28.18 6.32 10.22
CA GLY A 571 27.60 6.67 11.52
C GLY A 571 26.60 5.66 12.05
N PRO A 572 26.24 5.75 13.34
CA PRO A 572 25.16 4.94 13.90
C PRO A 572 23.82 5.29 13.25
N ALA A 573 23.00 4.26 13.07
CA ALA A 573 21.62 4.38 12.62
C ALA A 573 20.79 3.27 13.26
N GLU A 574 19.70 3.66 13.91
CA GLU A 574 18.92 2.80 14.79
C GLU A 574 17.44 2.93 14.47
N ILE A 575 16.72 1.81 14.54
CA ILE A 575 15.26 1.78 14.63
C ILE A 575 14.93 1.59 16.10
N VAL A 576 14.21 2.56 16.67
CA VAL A 576 13.93 2.66 18.10
C VAL A 576 12.51 2.21 18.46
N GLY A 577 11.64 2.01 17.47
CA GLY A 577 10.31 1.44 17.69
C GLY A 577 9.51 1.25 16.40
N ASP A 578 8.42 0.51 16.49
CA ASP A 578 7.41 0.38 15.43
C ASP A 578 6.00 0.44 16.01
N GLY A 579 5.02 0.77 15.17
CA GLY A 579 3.66 0.93 15.62
C GLY A 579 2.66 1.16 14.49
N GLN A 580 1.43 1.50 14.89
CA GLN A 580 0.35 1.88 13.98
C GLN A 580 -0.05 3.33 14.27
N PHE A 581 -0.13 4.13 13.23
CA PHE A 581 -0.63 5.49 13.27
C PHE A 581 -2.05 5.53 12.71
N TRP A 582 -2.95 6.18 13.43
CA TRP A 582 -4.36 6.34 13.08
C TRP A 582 -4.63 7.79 12.68
N TYR A 583 -5.18 8.01 11.49
CA TYR A 583 -5.40 9.34 10.93
C TYR A 583 -6.79 9.51 10.33
#